data_AF-A0A522WAK3-F1
#
_entry.id   AF-A0A522WAK3-F1
#
_cell.length_a   1.000
_cell.length_b   1.000
_cell.length_c   1.000
_cell.angle_alpha   90.00
_cell.angle_beta   90.00
_cell.angle_gamma   90.00
#
_symmetry.space_group_name_H-M   'P 1'
#
loop_
_entity.id
_entity.type
_entity.pdbx_description
1 polymer ?
#
loop_
_entity_poly.entity_id
_entity_poly.type
_entity_poly.pdbx_seq_one_letter_code
_entity_poly.pdbx_strand_id
1 'polypeptide(L)'
;MAGQTEVIGSAAAGCVRGAVSLAVEGENYQVIRPSRHRNWGHPSTARFVRDLSASVGAEGIKGVLVADMAQPRGGPMPAGHASHQNGLDVDIWFRLAPLRLGHAEIEAPTPVTMVKGGEVDTATWTPAQARLVELAARTTEVERIFVNPAIKQALCRAAPAENRDWLRKLRPWWGHDEHFHVRLGCPPDSPACEVQKPIPEGDGCGAELDSWLAKPTSPAPPSKPHVQGRPLPPACLAVLNGNS
;
A
#
# COMPACT_ATOMS: atom_id res chain seq x y z
N MET A 1 -20.04 23.04 -0.70
CA MET A 1 -18.70 22.90 -0.06
C MET A 1 -18.48 21.43 0.16
N ALA A 2 -17.38 20.84 -0.32
CA ALA A 2 -17.05 19.47 0.05
C ALA A 2 -16.83 19.43 1.57
N GLY A 3 -17.54 18.54 2.28
CA GLY A 3 -17.40 18.40 3.73
C GLY A 3 -15.97 18.01 4.13
N GLN A 4 -15.62 18.25 5.39
CA GLN A 4 -14.33 17.82 5.96
C GLN A 4 -14.10 16.32 5.69
N THR A 5 -12.88 15.96 5.28
CA THR A 5 -12.54 14.55 5.08
C THR A 5 -12.57 13.83 6.43
N GLU A 6 -13.21 12.66 6.49
CA GLU A 6 -13.30 11.85 7.70
C GLU A 6 -13.06 10.38 7.35
N VAL A 7 -12.10 9.76 8.03
CA VAL A 7 -11.83 8.32 7.99
C VAL A 7 -12.67 7.61 9.04
N ILE A 8 -13.46 6.61 8.62
CA ILE A 8 -14.39 5.91 9.49
C ILE A 8 -14.09 4.41 9.45
N GLY A 9 -13.95 3.80 10.63
CA GLY A 9 -13.72 2.37 10.80
C GLY A 9 -12.29 1.95 10.51
N SER A 10 -12.13 0.65 10.25
CA SER A 10 -10.83 0.03 9.98
C SER A 10 -10.56 -0.07 8.48
N ALA A 11 -9.30 -0.35 8.13
CA ALA A 11 -8.89 -0.54 6.73
C ALA A 11 -9.68 -1.61 5.96
N ALA A 12 -10.23 -2.61 6.65
CA ALA A 12 -10.99 -3.74 6.07
C ALA A 12 -12.50 -3.71 6.42
N ALA A 13 -12.95 -2.68 7.12
CA ALA A 13 -14.36 -2.48 7.46
C ALA A 13 -14.56 -0.98 7.73
N GLY A 14 -14.64 -0.21 6.67
CA GLY A 14 -14.62 1.25 6.78
C GLY A 14 -15.07 1.96 5.52
N CYS A 15 -15.01 3.28 5.59
CA CYS A 15 -15.34 4.19 4.50
C CYS A 15 -14.59 5.50 4.71
N VAL A 16 -14.65 6.38 3.71
CA VAL A 16 -14.09 7.73 3.81
C VAL A 16 -15.10 8.74 3.27
N ARG A 17 -15.43 9.74 4.08
CA ARG A 17 -16.23 10.90 3.65
C ARG A 17 -15.28 11.97 3.11
N GLY A 18 -15.69 12.68 2.05
CA GLY A 18 -14.91 13.81 1.52
C GLY A 18 -13.52 13.41 1.01
N ALA A 19 -13.38 12.19 0.47
CA ALA A 19 -12.11 11.72 -0.07
C ALA A 19 -11.66 12.61 -1.24
N VAL A 20 -10.35 12.75 -1.39
CA VAL A 20 -9.73 13.47 -2.51
C VAL A 20 -9.15 12.47 -3.50
N SER A 21 -9.22 12.80 -4.79
CA SER A 21 -8.53 12.04 -5.83
C SER A 21 -7.06 12.45 -5.90
N LEU A 22 -6.16 11.47 -5.96
CA LEU A 22 -4.79 11.67 -6.40
C LEU A 22 -4.79 11.96 -7.90
N ALA A 23 -4.08 13.00 -8.35
CA ALA A 23 -3.89 13.25 -9.77
C ALA A 23 -3.27 12.01 -10.43
N VAL A 24 -3.80 11.60 -11.60
CA VAL A 24 -3.36 10.38 -12.29
C VAL A 24 -1.90 10.42 -12.72
N GLU A 25 -1.33 11.62 -12.74
CA GLU A 25 0.06 11.89 -13.04
C GLU A 25 0.59 12.96 -12.07
N GLY A 26 1.80 12.76 -11.56
CA GLY A 26 2.58 13.80 -10.87
C GLY A 26 4.03 13.75 -11.33
N GLU A 27 4.93 14.54 -10.77
CA GLU A 27 6.29 14.73 -11.31
C GLU A 27 7.07 13.41 -11.51
N ASN A 28 7.08 12.55 -10.48
CA ASN A 28 7.80 11.27 -10.49
C ASN A 28 6.90 10.04 -10.28
N TYR A 29 5.60 10.15 -10.53
CA TYR A 29 4.69 9.02 -10.43
C TYR A 29 3.56 9.03 -11.48
N GLN A 30 3.01 7.85 -11.72
CA GLN A 30 1.81 7.63 -12.53
C GLN A 30 0.86 6.66 -11.80
N VAL A 31 -0.43 6.97 -11.81
CA VAL A 31 -1.48 6.06 -11.34
C VAL A 31 -1.78 5.06 -12.44
N ILE A 32 -1.60 3.78 -12.15
CA ILE A 32 -1.96 2.71 -13.07
C ILE A 32 -3.45 2.36 -12.95
N ARG A 33 -4.04 1.88 -14.04
CA ARG A 33 -5.44 1.48 -14.15
C ARG A 33 -6.41 2.57 -13.66
N PRO A 34 -6.23 3.86 -14.05
CA PRO A 34 -7.06 4.95 -13.52
C PRO A 34 -8.56 4.75 -13.82
N SER A 35 -8.91 4.03 -14.88
CA SER A 35 -10.29 3.62 -15.19
C SER A 35 -11.00 2.85 -14.07
N ARG A 36 -10.27 2.25 -13.12
CA ARG A 36 -10.86 1.57 -11.95
C ARG A 36 -11.47 2.52 -10.92
N HIS A 37 -11.19 3.82 -11.01
CA HIS A 37 -11.60 4.83 -10.02
C HIS A 37 -11.17 4.50 -8.58
N ARG A 38 -9.95 3.98 -8.43
CA ARG A 38 -9.36 3.57 -7.14
C ARG A 38 -8.21 4.48 -6.69
N ASN A 39 -8.16 5.72 -7.14
CA ASN A 39 -7.13 6.70 -6.80
C ASN A 39 -7.61 7.73 -5.76
N TRP A 40 -8.46 7.32 -4.83
CA TRP A 40 -9.07 8.20 -3.83
C TRP A 40 -8.57 7.87 -2.43
N GLY A 41 -8.62 8.85 -1.53
CA GLY A 41 -8.32 8.61 -0.12
C GLY A 41 -8.33 9.87 0.72
N HIS A 42 -7.79 9.74 1.93
CA HIS A 42 -7.54 10.89 2.79
C HIS A 42 -6.48 11.82 2.18
N PRO A 43 -6.54 13.14 2.38
CA PRO A 43 -5.49 14.07 1.93
C PRO A 43 -4.07 13.68 2.35
N SER A 44 -3.89 13.03 3.51
CA SER A 44 -2.58 12.49 3.94
C SER A 44 -2.07 11.40 3.02
N THR A 45 -2.93 10.48 2.57
CA THR A 45 -2.55 9.41 1.63
C THR A 45 -2.10 9.99 0.29
N ALA A 46 -2.82 11.00 -0.22
CA ALA A 46 -2.41 11.67 -1.45
C ALA A 46 -1.10 12.47 -1.28
N ARG A 47 -0.88 13.10 -0.13
CA ARG A 47 0.40 13.77 0.20
C ARG A 47 1.55 12.77 0.28
N PHE A 48 1.38 11.69 1.04
CA PHE A 48 2.36 10.61 1.17
C PHE A 48 2.86 10.13 -0.19
N VAL A 49 1.97 9.86 -1.15
CA VAL A 49 2.37 9.42 -2.49
C VAL A 49 3.22 10.46 -3.21
N ARG A 50 2.83 11.75 -3.15
CA ARG A 50 3.59 12.83 -3.79
C ARG A 50 4.97 12.97 -3.15
N ASP A 51 5.04 12.98 -1.83
CA ASP A 51 6.26 13.22 -1.07
C ASP A 51 7.24 12.04 -1.20
N LEU A 52 6.73 10.80 -1.14
CA LEU A 52 7.53 9.61 -1.41
C LEU A 52 8.10 9.63 -2.83
N SER A 53 7.27 9.94 -3.82
CA SER A 53 7.68 9.98 -5.23
C SER A 53 8.73 11.06 -5.48
N ALA A 54 8.58 12.24 -4.87
CA ALA A 54 9.58 13.30 -4.92
C ALA A 54 10.89 12.87 -4.24
N SER A 55 10.81 12.25 -3.05
CA SER A 55 11.98 11.81 -2.29
C SER A 55 12.80 10.77 -3.04
N VAL A 56 12.16 9.75 -3.61
CA VAL A 56 12.87 8.73 -4.39
C VAL A 56 13.40 9.31 -5.71
N GLY A 57 12.67 10.26 -6.31
CA GLY A 57 13.09 10.97 -7.52
C GLY A 57 14.35 11.82 -7.30
N ALA A 58 14.48 12.45 -6.13
CA ALA A 58 15.68 13.18 -5.73
C ALA A 58 16.92 12.26 -5.60
N GLU A 59 16.71 10.97 -5.33
CA GLU A 59 17.76 9.94 -5.32
C GLU A 59 17.97 9.27 -6.70
N GLY A 60 17.33 9.79 -7.76
CA GLY A 60 17.47 9.28 -9.12
C GLY A 60 16.59 8.07 -9.44
N ILE A 61 15.76 7.60 -8.50
CA ILE A 61 14.80 6.52 -8.71
C ILE A 61 13.55 7.10 -9.37
N LYS A 62 13.40 6.86 -10.68
CA LYS A 62 12.34 7.47 -11.48
C LYS A 62 11.16 6.54 -11.73
N GLY A 63 9.97 7.12 -11.80
CA GLY A 63 8.79 6.45 -12.34
C GLY A 63 8.08 5.54 -11.37
N VAL A 64 7.70 6.06 -10.20
CA VAL A 64 6.86 5.32 -9.25
C VAL A 64 5.51 5.01 -9.90
N LEU A 65 5.07 3.76 -9.81
CA LEU A 65 3.75 3.33 -10.28
C LEU A 65 2.84 3.10 -9.09
N VAL A 66 1.78 3.90 -9.01
CA VAL A 66 0.79 3.89 -7.92
C VAL A 66 -0.42 3.07 -8.38
N ALA A 67 -0.76 2.02 -7.65
CA ALA A 67 -1.87 1.13 -7.97
C ALA A 67 -3.13 1.50 -7.17
N ASP A 68 -3.80 0.52 -6.57
CA ASP A 68 -5.06 0.75 -5.89
C ASP A 68 -4.83 1.57 -4.58
N MET A 69 -5.55 2.68 -4.45
CA MET A 69 -5.88 3.38 -3.20
C MET A 69 -7.33 3.00 -2.84
N ALA A 70 -8.14 3.90 -2.27
CA ALA A 70 -9.56 3.67 -2.04
C ALA A 70 -10.45 4.06 -3.23
N GLN A 71 -11.70 3.58 -3.19
CA GLN A 71 -12.81 4.09 -4.01
C GLN A 71 -13.22 5.51 -3.53
N PRO A 72 -14.02 6.28 -4.30
CA PRO A 72 -14.36 7.68 -3.95
C PRO A 72 -14.99 7.88 -2.58
N ARG A 73 -15.66 6.85 -2.04
CA ARG A 73 -16.26 6.86 -0.70
C ARG A 73 -15.69 5.77 0.20
N GLY A 74 -14.60 5.14 -0.22
CA GLY A 74 -14.07 3.96 0.42
C GLY A 74 -15.00 2.74 0.28
N GLY A 75 -15.11 1.94 1.33
CA GLY A 75 -15.97 0.76 1.37
C GLY A 75 -15.39 -0.47 0.66
N PRO A 76 -16.11 -1.60 0.75
CA PRO A 76 -15.66 -2.87 0.17
C PRO A 76 -15.45 -2.77 -1.34
N MET A 77 -14.33 -3.30 -1.81
CA MET A 77 -14.03 -3.34 -3.24
C MET A 77 -14.70 -4.55 -3.90
N PRO A 78 -15.19 -4.42 -5.15
CA PRO A 78 -15.78 -5.55 -5.89
C PRO A 78 -14.82 -6.73 -6.13
N ALA A 79 -13.51 -6.46 -6.15
CA ALA A 79 -12.45 -7.44 -6.38
C ALA A 79 -11.09 -6.90 -5.95
N GLY A 80 -10.15 -7.80 -5.64
CA GLY A 80 -8.76 -7.49 -5.31
C GLY A 80 -8.50 -7.51 -3.80
N HIS A 81 -8.70 -6.36 -3.15
CA HIS A 81 -8.23 -6.13 -1.79
C HIS A 81 -9.33 -6.37 -0.75
N ALA A 82 -8.94 -7.00 0.36
CA ALA A 82 -9.78 -7.07 1.57
C ALA A 82 -9.73 -5.78 2.40
N SER A 83 -8.80 -4.86 2.09
CA SER A 83 -8.63 -3.58 2.78
C SER A 83 -8.86 -2.39 1.83
N HIS A 84 -8.16 -1.25 1.99
CA HIS A 84 -8.36 -0.01 1.22
C HIS A 84 -9.74 0.64 1.38
N GLN A 85 -10.48 0.26 2.41
CA GLN A 85 -11.85 0.72 2.56
C GLN A 85 -11.95 2.11 3.18
N ASN A 86 -10.98 2.54 3.97
CA ASN A 86 -11.08 3.76 4.76
C ASN A 86 -10.22 4.93 4.22
N GLY A 87 -9.58 4.76 3.05
CA GLY A 87 -8.82 5.84 2.40
C GLY A 87 -7.39 6.04 2.90
N LEU A 88 -6.85 5.13 3.72
CA LEU A 88 -5.49 5.22 4.31
C LEU A 88 -4.50 4.18 3.75
N ASP A 89 -4.90 3.41 2.74
CA ASP A 89 -4.06 2.41 2.09
C ASP A 89 -3.70 2.85 0.66
N VAL A 90 -2.50 2.48 0.23
CA VAL A 90 -2.05 2.62 -1.16
C VAL A 90 -1.08 1.50 -1.53
N ASP A 91 -1.32 0.90 -2.69
CA ASP A 91 -0.37 -0.03 -3.30
C ASP A 91 0.60 0.69 -4.21
N ILE A 92 1.89 0.33 -4.11
CA ILE A 92 2.95 0.85 -4.95
C ILE A 92 3.67 -0.33 -5.60
N TRP A 93 3.72 -0.33 -6.93
CA TRP A 93 4.40 -1.38 -7.68
C TRP A 93 5.92 -1.30 -7.51
N PHE A 94 6.57 -2.46 -7.48
CA PHE A 94 8.04 -2.53 -7.51
C PHE A 94 8.61 -2.23 -8.90
N ARG A 95 7.80 -2.45 -9.95
CA ARG A 95 8.12 -2.02 -11.30
C ARG A 95 8.19 -0.49 -11.35
N LEU A 96 9.33 0.02 -11.80
CA LEU A 96 9.56 1.43 -12.05
C LEU A 96 9.41 1.73 -13.56
N ALA A 97 8.95 2.93 -13.88
CA ALA A 97 8.75 3.41 -15.25
C ALA A 97 9.46 4.76 -15.48
N PRO A 98 10.78 4.77 -15.73
CA PRO A 98 11.55 6.01 -15.91
C PRO A 98 11.05 6.91 -17.03
N LEU A 99 10.36 6.32 -18.01
CA LEU A 99 9.63 7.01 -19.06
C LEU A 99 8.11 6.88 -18.80
N ARG A 100 7.36 7.92 -19.18
CA ARG A 100 5.90 7.92 -19.11
C ARG A 100 5.34 6.74 -19.90
N LEU A 101 4.37 6.04 -19.31
CA LEU A 101 3.71 4.92 -19.97
C LEU A 101 2.65 5.47 -20.93
N GLY A 102 2.46 4.80 -22.06
CA GLY A 102 1.35 5.13 -22.97
C GLY A 102 -0.01 4.76 -22.36
N HIS A 103 -1.09 5.34 -22.87
CA HIS A 103 -2.44 5.10 -22.35
C HIS A 103 -2.85 3.62 -22.32
N ALA A 104 -2.52 2.84 -23.35
CA ALA A 104 -2.84 1.41 -23.35
C ALA A 104 -2.08 0.65 -22.24
N GLU A 105 -0.84 1.03 -21.98
CA GLU A 105 0.00 0.39 -20.97
C GLU A 105 -0.36 0.83 -19.55
N ILE A 106 -0.74 2.09 -19.33
CA ILE A 106 -1.19 2.55 -18.01
C ILE A 106 -2.49 1.84 -17.58
N GLU A 107 -3.39 1.53 -18.52
CA GLU A 107 -4.64 0.80 -18.26
C GLU A 107 -4.45 -0.72 -18.14
N ALA A 108 -3.51 -1.29 -18.88
CA ALA A 108 -3.18 -2.72 -18.86
C ALA A 108 -1.68 -2.96 -18.56
N PRO A 109 -1.17 -2.53 -17.41
CA PRO A 109 0.25 -2.61 -17.11
C PRO A 109 0.66 -4.06 -16.82
N THR A 110 1.82 -4.45 -17.33
CA THR A 110 2.43 -5.76 -17.04
C THR A 110 3.07 -5.73 -15.65
N PRO A 111 2.63 -6.60 -14.71
CA PRO A 111 3.28 -6.70 -13.42
C PRO A 111 4.65 -7.37 -13.54
N VAL A 112 5.53 -7.10 -12.58
CA VAL A 112 6.86 -7.72 -12.49
C VAL A 112 7.04 -8.23 -11.07
N THR A 113 7.17 -9.55 -10.91
CA THR A 113 7.46 -10.15 -9.61
C THR A 113 8.91 -9.91 -9.21
N MET A 114 9.12 -9.62 -7.94
CA MET A 114 10.43 -9.49 -7.30
C MET A 114 10.91 -10.80 -6.69
N VAL A 115 10.14 -11.89 -6.79
CA VAL A 115 10.40 -13.15 -6.07
C VAL A 115 10.37 -14.32 -7.04
N LYS A 116 11.39 -15.19 -6.94
CA LYS A 116 11.49 -16.43 -7.72
C LYS A 116 12.07 -17.54 -6.86
N GLY A 117 11.39 -18.68 -6.81
CA GLY A 117 11.86 -19.84 -6.02
C GLY A 117 11.88 -19.61 -4.51
N GLY A 118 11.10 -18.66 -4.00
CA GLY A 118 11.04 -18.35 -2.56
C GLY A 118 12.07 -17.32 -2.08
N GLU A 119 12.93 -16.81 -2.97
CA GLU A 119 13.89 -15.74 -2.69
C GLU A 119 13.66 -14.55 -3.64
N VAL A 120 14.29 -13.41 -3.36
CA VAL A 120 14.24 -12.27 -4.29
C VAL A 120 14.93 -12.60 -5.61
N ASP A 121 14.30 -12.27 -6.73
CA ASP A 121 14.90 -12.45 -8.05
C ASP A 121 15.87 -11.29 -8.34
N THR A 122 17.17 -11.59 -8.35
CA THR A 122 18.22 -10.60 -8.62
C THR A 122 18.12 -9.90 -9.98
N ALA A 123 17.34 -10.45 -10.93
CA ALA A 123 17.09 -9.80 -12.21
C ALA A 123 16.10 -8.62 -12.11
N THR A 124 15.22 -8.62 -11.11
CA THR A 124 14.15 -7.61 -10.97
C THR A 124 14.22 -6.85 -9.65
N TRP A 125 14.76 -7.46 -8.60
CA TRP A 125 14.99 -6.84 -7.29
C TRP A 125 16.37 -6.18 -7.23
N THR A 126 16.40 -4.85 -7.28
CA THR A 126 17.63 -4.04 -7.23
C THR A 126 17.66 -3.14 -6.01
N PRO A 127 18.80 -2.46 -5.72
CA PRO A 127 18.86 -1.45 -4.66
C PRO A 127 17.80 -0.36 -4.78
N ALA A 128 17.30 -0.06 -5.99
CA ALA A 128 16.24 0.93 -6.19
C ALA A 128 14.92 0.51 -5.53
N GLN A 129 14.50 -0.75 -5.67
CA GLN A 129 13.29 -1.27 -5.01
C GLN A 129 13.46 -1.29 -3.49
N ALA A 130 14.63 -1.73 -3.01
CA ALA A 130 14.93 -1.73 -1.59
C ALA A 130 14.85 -0.32 -0.99
N ARG A 131 15.42 0.67 -1.70
CA ARG A 131 15.43 2.06 -1.27
C ARG A 131 14.04 2.70 -1.30
N LEU A 132 13.22 2.38 -2.31
CA LEU A 132 11.82 2.81 -2.38
C LEU A 132 11.02 2.35 -1.15
N VAL A 133 11.15 1.08 -0.76
CA VAL A 133 10.46 0.55 0.43
C VAL A 133 10.99 1.18 1.72
N GLU A 134 12.31 1.34 1.83
CA GLU A 134 12.93 1.97 2.99
C GLU A 134 12.43 3.42 3.18
N LEU A 135 12.44 4.23 2.13
CA LEU A 135 11.95 5.62 2.18
C LEU A 135 10.48 5.67 2.58
N ALA A 136 9.64 4.78 2.03
CA ALA A 136 8.25 4.66 2.45
C ALA A 136 8.13 4.32 3.95
N ALA A 137 8.91 3.34 4.44
CA ALA A 137 8.87 2.92 5.84
C ALA A 137 9.36 3.99 6.81
N ARG A 138 10.30 4.84 6.38
CA ARG A 138 10.83 5.94 7.20
C ARG A 138 9.85 7.10 7.35
N THR A 139 8.84 7.22 6.50
CA THR A 139 7.83 8.26 6.62
C THR A 139 7.02 8.10 7.92
N THR A 140 6.89 9.18 8.70
CA THR A 140 6.26 9.17 10.02
C THR A 140 4.80 8.73 9.98
N GLU A 141 4.04 9.15 8.96
CA GLU A 141 2.61 8.82 8.81
C GLU A 141 2.36 7.33 8.50
N VAL A 142 3.37 6.61 8.02
CA VAL A 142 3.25 5.18 7.69
C VAL A 142 3.26 4.34 8.96
N GLU A 143 2.20 3.55 9.15
CA GLU A 143 2.07 2.61 10.26
C GLU A 143 2.58 1.22 9.89
N ARG A 144 2.18 0.68 8.73
CA ARG A 144 2.62 -0.64 8.24
C ARG A 144 2.92 -0.61 6.75
N ILE A 145 3.83 -1.47 6.33
CA ILE A 145 4.01 -1.84 4.94
C ILE A 145 3.93 -3.36 4.83
N PHE A 146 3.03 -3.89 3.99
CA PHE A 146 2.97 -5.33 3.73
C PHE A 146 3.80 -5.67 2.48
N VAL A 147 4.66 -6.66 2.62
CA VAL A 147 5.58 -7.14 1.57
C VAL A 147 5.64 -8.67 1.60
N ASN A 148 6.04 -9.28 0.49
CA ASN A 148 6.37 -10.69 0.47
C ASN A 148 7.42 -11.04 1.56
N PRO A 149 7.34 -12.21 2.23
CA PRO A 149 8.34 -12.64 3.19
C PRO A 149 9.78 -12.67 2.63
N ALA A 150 9.97 -13.07 1.36
CA ALA A 150 11.28 -13.08 0.72
C ALA A 150 11.88 -11.68 0.60
N ILE A 151 11.05 -10.68 0.30
CA ILE A 151 11.44 -9.27 0.23
C ILE A 151 11.83 -8.76 1.62
N LYS A 152 11.02 -9.05 2.65
CA LYS A 152 11.39 -8.67 4.02
C LYS A 152 12.72 -9.32 4.42
N GLN A 153 12.94 -10.60 4.08
CA GLN A 153 14.20 -11.29 4.36
C GLN A 153 15.39 -10.63 3.67
N ALA A 154 15.27 -10.25 2.39
CA ALA A 154 16.33 -9.56 1.67
C ALA A 154 16.68 -8.21 2.33
N LEU A 155 15.68 -7.43 2.72
CA LEU A 155 15.87 -6.16 3.42
C LEU A 155 16.49 -6.35 4.82
N CYS A 156 16.04 -7.38 5.55
CA CYS A 156 16.65 -7.79 6.82
C CYS A 156 18.11 -8.22 6.68
N ARG A 157 18.54 -8.80 5.56
CA ARG A 157 19.94 -9.16 5.33
C ARG A 157 20.78 -7.95 4.92
N ALA A 158 20.20 -7.02 4.16
CA ALA A 158 20.92 -5.87 3.61
C ALA A 158 21.05 -4.68 4.58
N ALA A 159 20.12 -4.50 5.52
CA ALA A 159 20.13 -3.34 6.42
C ALA A 159 21.28 -3.42 7.45
N PRO A 160 22.09 -2.37 7.63
CA PRO A 160 23.15 -2.34 8.63
C PRO A 160 22.55 -2.35 10.04
N ALA A 161 23.23 -2.96 11.02
CA ALA A 161 22.71 -3.21 12.37
C ALA A 161 22.19 -1.95 13.08
N GLU A 162 22.84 -0.81 12.83
CA GLU A 162 22.61 0.46 13.50
C GLU A 162 21.42 1.25 12.91
N ASN A 163 20.80 0.78 11.81
CA ASN A 163 19.79 1.55 11.09
C ASN A 163 18.64 0.68 10.55
N ARG A 164 17.97 -0.02 11.48
CA ARG A 164 16.98 -1.06 11.18
C ARG A 164 15.57 -0.79 11.68
N ASP A 165 15.33 0.29 12.43
CA ASP A 165 14.03 0.55 13.07
C ASP A 165 12.86 0.59 12.10
N TRP A 166 13.10 1.03 10.86
CA TRP A 166 12.11 1.06 9.79
C TRP A 166 11.61 -0.33 9.39
N LEU A 167 12.44 -1.38 9.53
CA LEU A 167 12.06 -2.77 9.23
C LEU A 167 10.91 -3.28 10.12
N ARG A 168 10.75 -2.70 11.31
CA ARG A 168 9.63 -3.02 12.21
C ARG A 168 8.28 -2.81 11.51
N LYS A 169 8.15 -1.77 10.69
CA LYS A 169 6.91 -1.46 9.95
C LYS A 169 6.62 -2.46 8.83
N LEU A 170 7.63 -3.19 8.36
CA LEU A 170 7.46 -4.19 7.31
C LEU A 170 6.84 -5.47 7.88
N ARG A 171 5.69 -5.85 7.35
CA ARG A 171 4.89 -6.98 7.79
C ARG A 171 4.88 -8.03 6.68
N PRO A 172 5.41 -9.24 6.90
CA PRO A 172 5.33 -10.28 5.89
C PRO A 172 3.87 -10.62 5.58
N TRP A 173 3.54 -10.78 4.31
CA TRP A 173 2.22 -11.21 3.86
C TRP A 173 2.30 -11.98 2.54
N TRP A 174 1.39 -12.93 2.33
CA TRP A 174 1.35 -13.69 1.08
C TRP A 174 1.13 -12.80 -0.15
N GLY A 175 1.71 -13.16 -1.29
CA GLY A 175 1.73 -12.31 -2.49
C GLY A 175 2.67 -11.13 -2.26
N HIS A 176 2.22 -9.90 -2.56
CA HIS A 176 3.01 -8.67 -2.34
C HIS A 176 4.45 -8.75 -2.86
N ASP A 177 4.62 -9.48 -3.95
CA ASP A 177 5.87 -9.69 -4.67
C ASP A 177 5.96 -8.80 -5.92
N GLU A 178 4.83 -8.28 -6.40
CA GLU A 178 4.75 -7.31 -7.51
C GLU A 178 4.55 -5.85 -7.02
N HIS A 179 4.04 -5.70 -5.80
CA HIS A 179 3.78 -4.42 -5.15
C HIS A 179 3.99 -4.54 -3.64
N PHE A 180 4.18 -3.40 -2.97
CA PHE A 180 4.05 -3.29 -1.52
C PHE A 180 2.83 -2.47 -1.17
N HIS A 181 2.13 -2.90 -0.12
CA HIS A 181 0.94 -2.24 0.41
C HIS A 181 1.37 -1.32 1.53
N VAL A 182 1.15 -0.02 1.39
CA VAL A 182 1.38 0.96 2.47
C VAL A 182 0.08 1.25 3.20
N ARG A 183 0.14 1.29 4.53
CA ARG A 183 -0.94 1.76 5.39
C ARG A 183 -0.48 2.93 6.25
N LEU A 184 -1.21 4.03 6.18
CA LEU A 184 -1.04 5.16 7.07
C LEU A 184 -1.79 4.96 8.40
N GLY A 185 -1.31 5.64 9.44
CA GLY A 185 -1.99 5.71 10.73
C GLY A 185 -3.27 6.57 10.65
N CYS A 186 -4.16 6.39 11.63
CA CYS A 186 -5.37 7.21 11.76
C CYS A 186 -4.99 8.69 11.94
N PRO A 187 -5.50 9.59 11.08
CA PRO A 187 -5.18 11.01 11.20
C PRO A 187 -5.95 11.63 12.39
N PRO A 188 -5.38 12.65 13.08
CA PRO A 188 -5.99 13.24 14.28
C PRO A 188 -7.37 13.88 14.06
N ASP A 189 -7.68 14.24 12.82
CA ASP A 189 -8.96 14.83 12.41
C ASP A 189 -10.06 13.79 12.15
N SER A 190 -9.77 12.50 12.30
CA SER A 190 -10.70 11.39 12.05
C SER A 190 -10.86 10.51 13.31
N PRO A 191 -11.61 10.97 14.33
CA PRO A 191 -11.77 10.24 15.60
C PRO A 191 -12.54 8.92 15.45
N ALA A 192 -13.30 8.74 14.37
CA ALA A 192 -13.99 7.49 14.04
C ALA A 192 -13.08 6.44 13.37
N CYS A 193 -11.81 6.77 13.12
CA CYS A 193 -10.84 5.84 12.55
C CYS A 193 -10.40 4.81 13.61
N GLU A 194 -10.44 3.53 13.25
CA GLU A 194 -10.04 2.45 14.15
C GLU A 194 -8.54 2.16 14.02
N VAL A 195 -7.79 2.47 15.08
CA VAL A 195 -6.35 2.17 15.16
C VAL A 195 -6.10 0.65 15.21
N GLN A 196 -5.03 0.20 14.57
CA GLN A 196 -4.63 -1.21 14.64
C GLN A 196 -3.84 -1.51 15.92
N LYS A 197 -3.78 -2.80 16.29
CA LYS A 197 -2.94 -3.26 17.40
C LYS A 197 -1.47 -2.88 17.18
N PRO A 198 -0.72 -2.43 18.20
CA PRO A 198 0.69 -2.09 18.07
C PRO A 198 1.50 -3.20 17.39
N ILE A 199 2.48 -2.82 16.57
CA ILE A 199 3.43 -3.77 15.99
C ILE A 199 4.32 -4.32 17.11
N PRO A 200 4.63 -5.62 17.13
CA PRO A 200 5.60 -6.19 18.07
C PRO A 200 6.91 -5.40 18.09
N GLU A 201 7.63 -5.44 19.21
CA GLU A 201 8.95 -4.83 19.32
C GLU A 201 10.00 -5.54 18.45
N GLY A 202 11.09 -4.83 18.15
CA GLY A 202 12.16 -5.30 17.26
C GLY A 202 11.87 -5.08 15.77
N ASP A 203 12.85 -5.45 14.93
CA ASP A 203 12.77 -5.32 13.47
C ASP A 203 11.88 -6.40 12.81
N GLY A 204 11.52 -7.44 13.57
CA GLY A 204 10.73 -8.57 13.11
C GLY A 204 11.43 -9.40 12.04
N CYS A 205 12.76 -9.48 12.08
CA CYS A 205 13.59 -10.27 11.16
C CYS A 205 13.93 -11.67 11.68
N GLY A 206 13.54 -12.02 12.91
CA GLY A 206 13.74 -13.35 13.51
C GLY A 206 12.54 -14.28 13.38
N ALA A 207 12.16 -14.94 14.48
CA ALA A 207 11.18 -16.01 14.52
C ALA A 207 9.83 -15.73 13.82
N GLU A 208 9.36 -14.47 13.87
CA GLU A 208 8.18 -14.07 13.11
C GLU A 208 8.38 -14.30 11.61
N LEU A 209 9.44 -13.74 11.03
CA LEU A 209 9.73 -13.86 9.60
C LEU A 209 10.00 -15.32 9.22
N ASP A 210 10.73 -16.07 10.04
CA ASP A 210 10.99 -17.50 9.81
C ASP A 210 9.69 -18.30 9.70
N SER A 211 8.69 -17.99 10.53
CA SER A 211 7.38 -18.64 10.49
C SER A 211 6.59 -18.38 9.20
N TRP A 212 6.86 -17.25 8.53
CA TRP A 212 6.28 -16.90 7.23
C TRP A 212 7.01 -17.59 6.08
N LEU A 213 8.34 -17.67 6.15
CA LEU A 213 9.19 -18.33 5.15
C LEU A 213 9.00 -19.85 5.13
N ALA A 214 8.56 -20.45 6.25
CA ALA A 214 8.21 -21.87 6.32
C ALA A 214 6.94 -22.26 5.54
N LYS A 215 6.22 -21.29 4.95
CA LYS A 215 4.98 -21.48 4.19
C LYS A 215 5.18 -21.00 2.75
N PRO A 216 4.39 -21.50 1.78
CA PRO A 216 4.37 -20.91 0.44
C PRO A 216 4.06 -19.41 0.51
N THR A 217 4.95 -18.59 -0.04
CA THR A 217 4.85 -17.12 0.03
C THR A 217 3.93 -16.55 -1.05
N SER A 218 3.63 -17.34 -2.08
CA SER A 218 2.59 -17.05 -3.08
C SER A 218 1.35 -17.90 -2.77
N PRO A 219 0.22 -17.28 -2.38
CA PRO A 219 -0.99 -18.05 -2.11
C PRO A 219 -1.58 -18.53 -3.43
N ALA A 220 -2.30 -19.66 -3.41
CA ALA A 220 -3.17 -20.01 -4.53
C ALA A 220 -4.18 -18.85 -4.74
N PRO A 221 -4.54 -18.52 -6.00
CA PRO A 221 -5.56 -17.52 -6.27
C PRO A 221 -6.82 -17.82 -5.45
N PRO A 222 -7.45 -16.80 -4.83
CA PRO A 222 -8.67 -17.03 -4.07
C PRO A 222 -9.72 -17.67 -4.98
N SER A 223 -10.27 -18.81 -4.57
CA SER A 223 -11.27 -19.56 -5.33
C SER A 223 -12.67 -18.94 -5.31
N LYS A 224 -12.86 -17.87 -4.52
CA LYS A 224 -14.14 -17.19 -4.32
C LYS A 224 -13.95 -15.67 -4.39
N PRO A 225 -14.97 -14.93 -4.88
CA PRO A 225 -14.98 -13.47 -4.80
C PRO A 225 -14.77 -12.97 -3.36
N HIS A 226 -14.14 -11.81 -3.21
CA HIS A 226 -13.98 -11.21 -1.89
C HIS A 226 -15.37 -10.84 -1.34
N VAL A 227 -15.71 -11.39 -0.17
CA VAL A 227 -16.93 -11.06 0.57
C VAL A 227 -16.51 -10.22 1.77
N GLN A 228 -17.27 -9.15 2.03
CA GLN A 228 -17.05 -8.31 3.21
C GLN A 228 -17.17 -9.16 4.48
N GLY A 229 -16.02 -9.37 5.14
CA GLY A 229 -15.94 -10.31 6.28
C GLY A 229 -16.39 -9.72 7.62
N ARG A 230 -16.43 -8.39 7.75
CA ARG A 230 -16.82 -7.67 8.98
C ARG A 230 -17.93 -6.68 8.69
N PRO A 231 -18.89 -6.49 9.61
CA PRO A 231 -19.92 -5.46 9.43
C PRO A 231 -19.26 -4.09 9.31
N LEU A 232 -19.79 -3.26 8.41
CA LEU A 232 -19.34 -1.87 8.29
C LEU A 232 -19.87 -1.06 9.49
N PRO A 233 -19.12 -0.05 9.96
CA PRO A 233 -19.62 0.90 10.95
C PRO A 233 -20.95 1.54 10.48
N PRO A 234 -21.93 1.79 11.37
CA PRO A 234 -23.20 2.41 10.98
C PRO A 234 -23.03 3.75 10.24
N ALA A 235 -22.02 4.54 10.61
CA ALA A 235 -21.68 5.82 9.97
C ALA A 235 -21.31 5.66 8.48
N CYS A 236 -20.86 4.48 8.05
CA CYS A 236 -20.56 4.21 6.65
C CYS A 236 -21.79 4.01 5.78
N LEU A 237 -22.95 3.63 6.34
CA LEU A 237 -24.16 3.44 5.56
C LEU A 237 -24.60 4.75 4.89
N ALA A 238 -24.56 5.87 5.62
CA ALA A 238 -24.90 7.19 5.08
C ALA A 238 -23.93 7.62 3.97
N VAL A 239 -22.63 7.39 4.19
CA VAL A 239 -21.56 7.74 3.25
C VAL A 239 -21.70 6.95 1.95
N LEU A 240 -21.84 5.62 2.04
CA LEU A 240 -21.88 4.76 0.85
C LEU A 240 -23.18 4.93 0.06
N ASN A 241 -24.32 5.16 0.71
CA ASN A 241 -25.61 5.35 0.04
C ASN A 241 -25.78 6.74 -0.61
N GLY A 242 -24.88 7.69 -0.39
CA GLY A 242 -24.88 8.99 -1.08
C GLY A 242 -25.87 10.03 -0.56
N ASN A 243 -26.38 9.85 0.67
CA ASN A 243 -27.28 10.80 1.32
C ASN A 243 -26.50 11.83 2.17
N SER A 244 -25.39 12.38 1.67
CA SER A 244 -24.56 13.36 2.39
C SER A 244 -23.88 14.33 1.43
#